data_AF-A0A420BK68-F1
#
_entry.id   AF-A0A420BK68-F1
#
_cell.length_a   1.000
_cell.length_b   1.000
_cell.length_c   1.000
_cell.angle_alpha   90.00
_cell.angle_beta   90.00
_cell.angle_gamma   90.00
#
_symmetry.space_group_name_H-M   'P 1'
#
loop_
_entity.id
_entity.type
_entity.pdbx_description
1 polymer ?
#
loop_
_entity_poly.entity_id
_entity_poly.type
_entity_poly.pdbx_seq_one_letter_code
_entity_poly.pdbx_strand_id
1 'polypeptide(L)' 'MEEFNKFKTRYTKEIKKEVVNAIVNGELWLEEAMKKYNIQDRRVVVTWLRKHLREVK' A
#
# COMPACT_ATOMS: atom_id res chain seq x y z
N MET A 1 13.26 -12.31 21.15
CA MET A 1 11.97 -12.15 20.46
C MET A 1 12.05 -10.86 19.65
N GLU A 2 11.59 -10.91 18.40
CA GLU A 2 11.70 -9.95 17.29
C GLU A 2 11.94 -8.45 17.60
N GLU A 3 13.06 -7.92 17.10
CA GLU A 3 13.19 -6.50 16.75
C GLU A 3 13.68 -6.36 15.30
N PHE A 4 12.79 -6.67 14.36
CA PHE A 4 12.96 -6.14 13.00
C PHE A 4 12.62 -4.66 13.04
N ASN A 5 13.65 -3.85 13.34
CA ASN A 5 13.66 -2.41 13.19
C ASN A 5 13.40 -2.07 11.72
N LYS A 6 12.12 -2.09 11.32
CA LYS A 6 11.66 -1.68 10.00
C LYS A 6 11.96 -0.20 9.87
N PHE A 7 13.00 0.12 9.11
CA PHE A 7 13.11 1.41 8.44
C PHE A 7 11.78 1.65 7.70
N LYS A 8 10.87 2.40 8.32
CA LYS A 8 9.61 2.79 7.70
C LYS A 8 9.97 3.76 6.60
N THR A 9 10.21 3.27 5.39
CA THR A 9 10.19 4.08 4.17
C THR A 9 8.90 4.89 4.22
N ARG A 10 9.00 6.19 4.47
CA ARG A 10 7.84 7.06 4.67
C ARG A 10 7.19 7.27 3.30
N TYR A 11 6.29 6.38 2.93
CA TYR A 11 5.40 6.62 1.80
C TYR A 11 4.54 7.85 2.09
N THR A 12 4.56 8.82 1.19
CA THR A 12 3.75 10.03 1.28
C THR A 12 2.26 9.67 1.20
N LYS A 13 1.38 10.56 1.69
CA LYS A 13 -0.06 10.33 1.64
C LYS A 13 -0.57 10.19 0.21
N GLU A 14 -0.01 10.95 -0.73
CA GLU A 14 -0.33 10.86 -2.17
C GLU A 14 -0.03 9.48 -2.74
N ILE A 15 1.18 8.94 -2.56
CA ILE A 15 1.55 7.62 -3.06
C ILE A 15 0.60 6.54 -2.54
N LYS A 16 0.25 6.61 -1.24
CA LYS A 16 -0.70 5.65 -0.65
C LYS A 16 -2.06 5.71 -1.34
N LYS A 17 -2.55 6.92 -1.61
CA LYS A 17 -3.85 7.14 -2.23
C LYS A 17 -3.85 6.69 -3.69
N GLU A 18 -2.80 7.00 -4.44
CA GLU A 18 -2.63 6.54 -5.82
C GLU A 18 -2.58 5.02 -5.91
N VAL A 19 -1.76 4.36 -5.08
CA VAL A 19 -1.64 2.90 -5.05
C VAL A 19 -3.00 2.25 -4.75
N VAL A 20 -3.70 2.76 -3.73
CA VAL A 20 -5.02 2.23 -3.35
C VAL A 20 -6.03 2.45 -4.47
N ASN A 21 -6.10 3.65 -5.05
CA ASN A 21 -7.04 3.96 -6.13
C ASN A 21 -6.79 3.09 -7.35
N ALA A 22 -5.53 2.94 -7.78
CA ALA A 22 -5.19 2.13 -8.94
C ALA A 22 -5.61 0.66 -8.75
N ILE A 23 -5.51 0.14 -7.53
CA ILE A 23 -5.95 -1.23 -7.20
C ILE A 23 -7.47 -1.32 -7.15
N VAL A 24 -8.14 -0.38 -6.48
CA VAL A 24 -9.61 -0.38 -6.31
C VAL A 24 -10.34 -0.15 -7.63
N ASN A 25 -9.79 0.69 -8.51
CA ASN A 25 -10.30 0.94 -9.85
C ASN A 25 -10.02 -0.22 -10.83
N GLY A 26 -9.21 -1.21 -10.44
CA GLY A 26 -8.79 -2.31 -11.31
C GLY A 26 -7.75 -1.91 -12.38
N GLU A 27 -7.12 -0.74 -12.25
CA GLU A 27 -6.07 -0.27 -13.16
C GLU A 27 -4.76 -1.04 -12.97
N LEU A 28 -4.46 -1.45 -11.72
CA LEU A 28 -3.26 -2.20 -11.38
C LEU A 28 -3.59 -3.36 -10.44
N TRP A 29 -2.93 -4.49 -10.69
CA TRP A 29 -2.89 -5.59 -9.75
C TRP A 29 -1.97 -5.24 -8.58
N LEU A 30 -2.19 -5.87 -7.43
CA LEU A 30 -1.41 -5.63 -6.23
C LEU A 30 0.11 -5.73 -6.46
N GLU A 31 0.56 -6.76 -7.20
CA GLU A 31 1.98 -6.95 -7.52
C GLU A 31 2.52 -5.89 -8.48
N GLU A 32 1.71 -5.48 -9.46
CA GLU A 32 2.06 -4.43 -10.42
C GLU A 32 2.18 -3.06 -9.73
N ALA A 33 1.25 -2.74 -8.84
CA ALA A 33 1.32 -1.55 -8.01
C ALA A 33 2.53 -1.60 -7.07
N MET A 34 2.85 -2.77 -6.49
CA MET A 34 4.05 -2.90 -5.67
C MET A 34 5.33 -2.64 -6.47
N LYS A 35 5.46 -3.19 -7.68
CA LYS A 35 6.62 -2.94 -8.55
C LYS A 35 6.70 -1.48 -8.98
N LYS A 36 5.58 -0.90 -9.46
CA LYS A 36 5.51 0.47 -9.97
C LYS A 36 5.89 1.51 -8.91
N TYR A 37 5.44 1.32 -7.68
CA TYR A 37 5.67 2.25 -6.57
C TYR A 37 6.81 1.81 -5.63
N ASN A 38 7.62 0.83 -6.04
CA ASN A 38 8.76 0.28 -5.30
C ASN A 38 8.42 -0.11 -3.84
N ILE A 39 7.27 -0.77 -3.67
CA ILE A 39 6.78 -1.25 -2.38
C ILE A 39 7.30 -2.66 -2.17
N GLN A 40 8.16 -2.81 -1.16
CA GLN A 40 8.80 -4.09 -0.86
C GLN A 40 7.87 -5.05 -0.09
N ASP A 41 6.98 -4.51 0.73
CA ASP A 41 6.15 -5.33 1.64
C ASP A 41 4.67 -5.29 1.24
N ARG A 42 4.17 -6.46 0.83
CA ARG A 42 2.77 -6.68 0.48
C ARG A 42 1.80 -6.31 1.61
N ARG A 43 2.19 -6.54 2.86
CA ARG A 43 1.35 -6.26 4.04
C ARG A 43 1.07 -4.77 4.18
N VAL A 44 1.98 -3.92 3.69
CA VAL A 44 1.81 -2.46 3.71
C VAL A 44 0.66 -2.04 2.79
N VAL A 45 0.61 -2.57 1.57
CA VAL A 45 -0.48 -2.30 0.61
C VAL A 45 -1.81 -2.81 1.14
N VAL A 46 -1.85 -4.04 1.67
CA VAL A 46 -3.05 -4.61 2.27
C VAL A 46 -3.56 -3.76 3.43
N THR A 47 -2.66 -3.21 4.25
CA THR A 47 -3.04 -2.30 5.35
C THR A 47 -3.70 -1.02 4.83
N TRP A 48 -3.20 -0.45 3.73
CA TRP A 48 -3.79 0.75 3.12
C TRP A 48 -5.17 0.45 2.52
N LEU A 49 -5.33 -0.67 1.82
CA LEU A 49 -6.61 -1.11 1.28
C LEU A 49 -7.65 -1.32 2.39
N ARG A 50 -7.27 -2.00 3.48
CA ARG A 50 -8.17 -2.19 4.64
C ARG A 50 -8.58 -0.87 5.29
N LYS A 51 -7.67 0.09 5.36
CA LYS A 51 -7.98 1.43 5.87
C LYS A 51 -8.97 2.14 4.94
N HIS A 52 -8.73 2.13 3.64
CA HIS A 52 -9.63 2.73 2.65
C HIS A 52 -11.04 2.13 2.71
N LEU A 53 -11.17 0.80 2.78
CA LEU A 53 -12.46 0.13 2.93
C LEU A 53 -13.23 0.54 4.20
N ARG A 54 -12.52 0.93 5.27
CA ARG A 54 -13.15 1.44 6.49
C ARG A 54 -13.63 2.88 6.34
N GLU A 55 -12.94 3.68 5.53
CA GLU A 55 -13.27 5.10 5.30
C GLU A 55 -14.38 5.30 4.25
N VAL A 56 -14.57 4.34 3.36
CA VAL A 56 -15.64 4.35 2.34
C VAL A 56 -16.97 3.79 2.88
N LYS A 57 -16.96 3.15 4.06
CA LYS A 57 -18.15 2.62 4.74
C LYS A 57 -18.78 3.65 5.65
#